data_AF-A0A0G0KF11-F1
#
_entry.id   AF-A0A0G0KF11-F1
#
_cell.length_a   1.000
_cell.length_b   1.000
_cell.length_c   1.000
_cell.angle_alpha   90.00
_cell.angle_beta   90.00
_cell.angle_gamma   90.00
#
_symmetry.space_group_name_H-M   'P 1'
#
loop_
_entity.id
_entity.type
_entity.pdbx_description
1 polymer ?
#
loop_
_entity_poly.entity_id
_entity_poly.type
_entity_poly.pdbx_seq_one_letter_code
_entity_poly.pdbx_strand_id
1 'polypeptide(L)'
;MKGLKLNNWLIFQSTALGFLMLSSGITGLGSQSSIPNVAPETIEIKAPMLQSESRSENFKVITKRSITVEEYVRNYFSDIPVMIEIAKCESRFRQHDRDGDTLRGEKNNLDRGVMQINEFYHIEDSEKLGFDILTLEGNTSYARSLFEKYGVKPWSSSSRCWNKTSAYSQYKKELAMK
;
A
#
# COMPACT_ATOMS: atom_id res chain seq x y z
N MET A 1 -38.49 -15.40 22.82
CA MET A 1 -37.82 -16.30 21.86
C MET A 1 -36.33 -16.04 21.93
N LYS A 2 -35.57 -16.95 22.55
CA LYS A 2 -34.11 -16.82 22.75
C LYS A 2 -33.41 -17.39 21.51
N GLY A 3 -32.75 -16.53 20.74
CA GLY A 3 -31.96 -16.91 19.56
C GLY A 3 -30.55 -17.34 19.99
N LEU A 4 -30.26 -18.63 19.80
CA LEU A 4 -28.95 -19.24 19.95
C LEU A 4 -28.07 -18.78 18.79
N LYS A 5 -26.95 -18.09 19.03
CA LYS A 5 -25.89 -17.91 18.03
C LYS A 5 -24.70 -18.78 18.44
N LEU A 6 -24.43 -19.80 17.62
CA LEU A 6 -23.24 -20.64 17.75
C LEU A 6 -22.00 -19.88 17.28
N ASN A 7 -20.96 -19.94 18.10
CA ASN A 7 -19.63 -19.42 17.81
C ASN A 7 -18.85 -20.46 16.98
N ASN A 8 -18.36 -20.08 15.81
CA ASN A 8 -17.49 -20.92 15.00
C ASN A 8 -16.02 -20.51 15.24
N TRP A 9 -15.42 -21.12 16.25
CA TRP A 9 -13.99 -21.01 16.56
C TRP A 9 -13.29 -22.22 15.93
N LEU A 10 -12.83 -22.08 14.69
CA LEU A 10 -12.01 -23.10 14.05
C LEU A 10 -10.54 -22.85 14.38
N ILE A 11 -10.04 -23.68 15.28
CA ILE A 11 -8.64 -23.87 15.64
C ILE A 11 -7.93 -24.48 14.43
N PHE A 12 -7.04 -23.73 13.78
CA PHE A 12 -6.05 -24.30 12.86
C PHE A 12 -4.84 -24.76 13.66
N GLN A 13 -4.82 -26.05 14.00
CA GLN A 13 -3.64 -26.78 14.45
C GLN A 13 -3.30 -27.80 13.36
N SER A 14 -2.12 -27.70 12.75
CA SER A 14 -1.34 -28.85 12.28
C SER A 14 0.01 -28.39 11.72
N THR A 15 1.08 -28.59 12.50
CA THR A 15 2.12 -29.63 12.33
C THR A 15 3.21 -29.25 11.32
N ALA A 16 4.33 -28.81 11.87
CA ALA A 16 5.61 -28.70 11.17
C ALA A 16 6.08 -30.11 10.73
N LEU A 17 6.17 -30.34 9.43
CA LEU A 17 6.91 -31.45 8.85
C LEU A 17 8.22 -30.89 8.31
N GLY A 18 9.29 -31.15 9.05
CA GLY A 18 10.65 -30.91 8.59
C GLY A 18 10.97 -31.86 7.44
N PHE A 19 11.47 -31.29 6.33
CA PHE A 19 12.13 -32.03 5.28
C PHE A 19 13.59 -31.59 5.23
N LEU A 20 14.43 -32.41 5.84
CA LEU A 20 15.88 -32.35 5.76
C LEU A 20 16.28 -33.17 4.54
N MET A 21 16.78 -32.52 3.49
CA MET A 21 17.39 -33.21 2.34
C MET A 21 18.77 -32.65 2.05
N LEU A 22 19.68 -33.60 1.87
CA LEU A 22 21.12 -33.48 1.93
C LEU A 22 21.75 -32.78 0.73
N SER A 23 22.94 -32.24 1.00
CA SER A 23 23.94 -31.70 0.09
C SER A 23 24.45 -32.68 -0.97
N SER A 24 24.63 -32.19 -2.19
CA SER A 24 25.66 -32.56 -3.18
C SER A 24 25.66 -31.40 -4.20
N GLY A 25 26.75 -30.70 -4.53
CA GLY A 25 28.13 -31.14 -4.67
C GLY A 25 28.42 -31.45 -6.14
N ILE A 26 28.44 -30.44 -7.02
CA ILE A 26 29.07 -30.56 -8.36
C ILE A 26 29.79 -29.26 -8.72
N THR A 27 31.10 -29.41 -8.79
CA THR A 27 32.11 -28.55 -9.42
C THR A 27 32.05 -28.67 -10.94
N GLY A 28 32.35 -27.57 -11.64
CA GLY A 28 32.54 -27.51 -13.09
C GLY A 28 32.49 -26.04 -13.53
N LEU A 29 33.56 -25.26 -13.41
CA LEU A 29 34.78 -25.24 -14.22
C LEU A 29 34.51 -25.04 -15.72
N GLY A 30 34.71 -23.80 -16.16
CA GLY A 30 35.44 -23.49 -17.39
C GLY A 30 34.67 -23.59 -18.70
N SER A 31 34.23 -22.45 -19.22
CA SER A 31 34.28 -22.19 -20.65
C SER A 31 34.54 -20.70 -20.87
N GLN A 32 35.77 -20.41 -21.27
CA GLN A 32 36.17 -19.11 -21.80
C GLN A 32 35.47 -18.93 -23.15
N SER A 33 34.62 -17.91 -23.23
CA SER A 33 34.06 -17.41 -24.49
C SER A 33 35.07 -16.46 -25.12
N SER A 34 35.88 -16.95 -26.05
CA SER A 34 36.61 -16.09 -26.99
C SER A 34 35.64 -15.63 -28.09
N ILE A 35 35.25 -14.36 -27.98
CA ILE A 35 34.48 -13.60 -28.96
C ILE A 35 35.35 -13.39 -30.21
N PRO A 36 34.94 -13.81 -31.43
CA PRO A 36 35.51 -13.24 -32.63
C PRO A 36 34.87 -11.86 -32.90
N ASN A 37 35.77 -10.89 -33.03
CA ASN A 37 35.57 -9.49 -33.36
C ASN A 37 34.84 -9.36 -34.71
N VAL A 38 33.59 -8.85 -34.70
CA VAL A 38 32.88 -8.45 -35.92
C VAL A 38 32.81 -6.93 -35.93
N ALA A 39 33.43 -6.33 -36.94
CA ALA A 39 33.46 -4.90 -37.19
C ALA A 39 32.03 -4.35 -37.45
N PRO A 40 31.75 -3.07 -37.12
CA PRO A 40 30.44 -2.48 -37.34
C PRO A 40 30.32 -2.11 -38.82
N GLU A 41 29.55 -2.88 -39.58
CA GLU A 41 29.11 -2.45 -40.90
C GLU A 41 27.98 -1.44 -40.73
N THR A 42 28.23 -0.23 -41.21
CA THR A 42 27.34 0.92 -41.14
C THR A 42 26.24 0.72 -42.17
N ILE A 43 25.01 0.41 -41.72
CA ILE A 43 23.85 0.41 -42.62
C ILE A 43 23.03 1.68 -42.38
N GLU A 44 23.08 2.49 -43.44
CA GLU A 44 22.39 3.74 -43.70
C GLU A 44 20.89 3.66 -43.41
N ILE A 45 20.41 4.49 -42.48
CA ILE A 45 18.98 4.68 -42.19
C ILE A 45 18.36 5.41 -43.38
N LYS A 46 17.78 4.65 -44.32
CA LYS A 46 16.89 5.22 -45.33
C LYS A 46 15.46 5.18 -44.78
N ALA A 47 15.04 6.28 -44.18
CA ALA A 47 13.65 6.48 -43.78
C ALA A 47 12.77 6.67 -45.04
N PRO A 48 11.74 5.85 -45.26
CA PRO A 48 10.62 6.26 -46.07
C PRO A 48 9.62 7.00 -45.18
N MET A 49 9.57 8.32 -45.34
CA MET A 49 8.31 9.06 -45.15
C MET A 49 7.27 8.41 -46.05
N LEU A 50 6.19 7.85 -45.50
CA LEU A 50 4.90 7.86 -46.20
C LEU A 50 3.72 7.67 -45.25
N GLN A 51 2.88 8.70 -45.30
CA GLN A 51 1.43 8.70 -45.16
C GLN A 51 0.80 8.14 -43.88
N SER A 52 0.41 9.13 -43.07
CA SER A 52 -0.91 9.20 -42.46
C SER A 52 -2.00 8.57 -43.33
N GLU A 53 -2.51 7.42 -42.90
CA GLU A 53 -3.86 6.99 -43.25
C GLU A 53 -4.65 6.84 -41.96
N SER A 54 -5.54 7.80 -41.78
CA SER A 54 -6.64 7.77 -40.83
C SER A 54 -7.49 6.52 -41.06
N ARG A 55 -7.34 5.52 -40.20
CA ARG A 55 -8.43 4.56 -39.95
C ARG A 55 -8.95 4.81 -38.55
N SER A 56 -10.05 5.57 -38.53
CA SER A 56 -10.98 5.67 -37.42
C SER A 56 -11.46 4.26 -37.09
N GLU A 57 -10.79 3.62 -36.12
CA GLU A 57 -11.48 2.70 -35.24
C GLU A 57 -11.67 3.42 -33.92
N ASN A 58 -12.88 3.28 -33.42
CA ASN A 58 -13.43 3.81 -32.20
C ASN A 58 -12.60 3.30 -31.00
N PHE A 59 -11.39 3.85 -30.80
CA PHE A 59 -10.67 3.74 -29.54
C PHE A 59 -11.49 4.55 -28.56
N LYS A 60 -12.48 3.87 -27.98
CA LYS A 60 -13.18 4.28 -26.78
C LYS A 60 -12.04 4.50 -25.78
N VAL A 61 -11.56 5.73 -25.70
CA VAL A 61 -10.66 6.19 -24.66
C VAL A 61 -11.49 5.96 -23.41
N ILE A 62 -11.35 4.77 -22.83
CA ILE A 62 -11.77 4.48 -21.48
C ILE A 62 -10.80 5.35 -20.68
N THR A 63 -11.17 6.61 -20.52
CA THR A 63 -10.59 7.53 -19.56
C THR A 63 -10.79 6.84 -18.24
N LYS A 64 -9.81 6.03 -17.84
CA LYS A 64 -9.73 5.37 -16.55
C LYS A 64 -9.69 6.52 -15.56
N ARG A 65 -10.87 6.88 -15.03
CA ARG A 65 -11.01 7.97 -14.08
C ARG A 65 -10.10 7.62 -12.90
N SER A 66 -9.03 8.36 -12.75
CA SER A 66 -8.18 8.26 -11.57
C SER A 66 -8.99 8.78 -10.39
N ILE A 67 -9.29 7.91 -9.42
CA ILE A 67 -9.89 8.33 -8.16
C ILE A 67 -8.91 9.23 -7.40
N THR A 68 -9.44 10.16 -6.60
CA THR A 68 -8.59 10.98 -5.74
C THR A 68 -8.14 10.17 -4.51
N VAL A 69 -7.10 10.63 -3.81
CA VAL A 69 -6.67 10.03 -2.54
C VAL A 69 -7.79 10.08 -1.50
N GLU A 70 -8.55 11.18 -1.43
CA GLU A 70 -9.70 11.30 -0.54
C GLU A 70 -10.79 10.27 -0.87
N GLU A 71 -11.13 10.12 -2.15
CA GLU A 71 -12.11 9.12 -2.60
C GLU A 71 -11.65 7.70 -2.25
N TYR A 72 -10.38 7.38 -2.48
CA TYR A 72 -9.78 6.11 -2.07
C TYR A 72 -9.91 5.88 -0.56
N VAL A 73 -9.49 6.84 0.27
CA VAL A 73 -9.52 6.72 1.74
C VAL A 73 -10.94 6.55 2.25
N ARG A 74 -11.90 7.31 1.72
CA ARG A 74 -13.32 7.22 2.10
C ARG A 74 -13.91 5.85 1.75
N ASN A 75 -13.56 5.31 0.58
CA ASN A 75 -14.00 3.97 0.18
C ASN A 75 -13.34 2.89 1.05
N TYR A 76 -12.02 2.98 1.26
CA TYR A 76 -11.23 1.99 1.99
C TYR A 76 -11.61 1.88 3.47
N PHE A 77 -11.94 3.00 4.12
CA PHE A 77 -12.36 3.06 5.53
C PHE A 77 -13.86 3.34 5.71
N SER A 78 -14.68 2.96 4.72
CA SER A 78 -16.13 3.16 4.78
C SER A 78 -16.79 2.46 5.99
N ASP A 79 -16.19 1.38 6.46
CA ASP A 79 -16.55 0.61 7.67
C ASP A 79 -15.98 1.19 8.97
N ILE A 80 -14.99 2.09 8.89
CA ILE A 80 -14.34 2.71 10.05
C ILE A 80 -14.27 4.24 9.85
N PRO A 81 -15.41 4.98 9.94
CA PRO A 81 -15.45 6.40 9.60
C PRO A 81 -14.48 7.29 10.38
N VAL A 82 -14.10 6.89 11.61
CA VAL A 82 -13.11 7.63 12.42
C VAL A 82 -11.73 7.65 11.75
N MET A 83 -11.36 6.62 10.97
CA MET A 83 -10.09 6.59 10.24
C MET A 83 -10.06 7.57 9.07
N ILE A 84 -11.22 7.87 8.47
CA ILE A 84 -11.35 8.91 7.45
C ILE A 84 -11.04 10.29 8.06
N GLU A 85 -11.59 10.57 9.25
CA GLU A 85 -11.33 11.83 9.96
C GLU A 85 -9.88 11.93 10.43
N ILE A 86 -9.26 10.83 10.85
CA ILE A 86 -7.82 10.78 11.16
C ILE A 86 -7.00 11.12 9.91
N ALA A 87 -7.24 10.47 8.77
CA ALA A 87 -6.52 10.74 7.52
C ALA A 87 -6.62 12.21 7.09
N LYS A 88 -7.82 12.81 7.25
CA LYS A 88 -8.03 14.24 7.00
C LYS A 88 -7.15 15.11 7.89
N CYS A 89 -7.08 14.79 9.18
CA CYS A 89 -6.28 15.54 10.16
C CYS A 89 -4.78 15.35 9.97
N GLU A 90 -4.33 14.16 9.60
CA GLU A 90 -2.93 13.81 9.43
C GLU A 90 -2.32 14.45 8.18
N SER A 91 -2.98 14.33 7.03
CA SER A 91 -2.38 14.70 5.75
C SER A 91 -3.22 15.64 4.89
N ARG A 92 -4.50 15.85 5.26
CA ARG A 92 -5.54 16.43 4.39
C ARG A 92 -5.73 15.60 3.11
N PHE A 93 -5.74 14.27 3.27
CA PHE A 93 -5.86 13.28 2.19
C PHE A 93 -4.75 13.40 1.13
N ARG A 94 -3.50 13.60 1.55
CA ARG A 94 -2.35 13.64 0.65
C ARG A 94 -1.43 12.46 0.90
N GLN A 95 -1.17 11.68 -0.14
CA GLN A 95 -0.13 10.64 -0.11
C GLN A 95 1.23 11.20 -0.51
N HIS A 96 1.26 12.12 -1.48
CA HIS A 96 2.47 12.68 -2.06
C HIS A 96 2.53 14.20 -1.82
N ASP A 97 3.72 14.75 -1.85
CA ASP A 97 3.94 16.20 -1.86
C ASP A 97 3.86 16.78 -3.29
N ARG A 98 4.41 17.99 -3.49
CA ARG A 98 4.36 18.69 -4.78
C ARG A 98 5.35 18.14 -5.80
N ASP A 99 6.42 17.50 -5.32
CA ASP A 99 7.49 16.95 -6.14
C ASP A 99 7.19 15.48 -6.52
N GLY A 100 6.17 14.88 -5.90
CA GLY A 100 5.72 13.52 -6.15
C GLY A 100 6.27 12.50 -5.16
N ASP A 101 7.11 12.94 -4.22
CA ASP A 101 7.63 12.10 -3.15
C ASP A 101 6.53 11.80 -2.11
N THR A 102 6.67 10.69 -1.39
CA THR A 102 5.77 10.36 -0.28
C THR A 102 5.78 11.48 0.75
N LEU A 103 4.59 11.98 1.08
CA LEU A 103 4.42 13.10 2.01
C LEU A 103 5.13 12.83 3.33
N ARG A 104 5.99 13.77 3.72
CA ARG A 104 6.63 13.80 5.04
C ARG A 104 5.87 14.70 6.01
N GLY A 105 5.84 14.31 7.27
CA GLY A 105 5.21 15.10 8.33
C GLY A 105 5.93 16.42 8.61
N GLU A 106 5.14 17.45 8.94
CA GLU A 106 5.64 18.80 9.22
C GLU A 106 6.40 18.86 10.54
N LYS A 107 5.96 18.09 11.56
CA LYS A 107 6.59 18.03 12.89
C LYS A 107 7.67 16.94 12.99
N ASN A 108 7.42 15.80 12.37
CA ASN A 108 8.36 14.69 12.31
C ASN A 108 8.46 14.23 10.85
N ASN A 109 9.64 14.40 10.26
CA ASN A 109 9.91 14.07 8.86
C ASN A 109 9.92 12.56 8.57
N LEU A 110 9.85 11.73 9.61
CA LEU A 110 9.71 10.28 9.54
C LEU A 110 8.24 9.84 9.43
N ASP A 111 7.27 10.72 9.67
CA ASP A 111 5.86 10.41 9.43
C ASP A 111 5.58 10.44 7.92
N ARG A 112 4.99 9.36 7.38
CA ARG A 112 4.84 9.14 5.94
C ARG A 112 3.40 8.98 5.48
N GLY A 113 3.10 9.60 4.35
CA GLY A 113 1.90 9.36 3.55
C GLY A 113 0.59 9.82 4.20
N VAL A 114 -0.52 9.30 3.69
CA VAL A 114 -1.87 9.80 4.00
C VAL A 114 -2.27 9.59 5.46
N MET A 115 -1.76 8.55 6.11
CA MET A 115 -2.00 8.22 7.52
C MET A 115 -0.86 8.65 8.45
N GLN A 116 0.17 9.33 7.92
CA GLN A 116 1.33 9.83 8.69
C GLN A 116 1.94 8.75 9.60
N ILE A 117 2.19 7.56 9.05
CA ILE A 117 2.81 6.45 9.77
C ILE A 117 4.29 6.74 9.97
N ASN A 118 4.77 6.68 11.21
CA ASN A 118 6.16 6.93 11.52
C ASN A 118 7.06 5.77 11.03
N GLU A 119 7.88 6.04 10.01
CA GLU A 119 8.74 5.05 9.36
C GLU A 119 9.68 4.35 10.34
N PHE A 120 10.29 5.08 11.27
CA PHE A 120 11.26 4.50 12.22
C PHE A 120 10.66 3.39 13.10
N TYR A 121 9.42 3.55 13.53
CA TYR A 121 8.76 2.56 14.40
C TYR A 121 8.08 1.43 13.63
N HIS A 122 7.75 1.65 12.36
CA HIS A 122 6.75 0.84 11.68
C HIS A 122 7.20 0.19 10.37
N ILE A 123 8.34 0.62 9.79
CA ILE A 123 8.78 0.09 8.50
C ILE A 123 8.99 -1.42 8.54
N GLU A 124 9.75 -1.92 9.51
CA GLU A 124 10.07 -3.36 9.63
C GLU A 124 8.82 -4.21 9.88
N ASP A 125 7.92 -3.76 10.76
CA ASP A 125 6.68 -4.46 11.05
C ASP A 125 5.71 -4.44 9.86
N SER A 126 5.68 -3.34 9.11
CA SER A 126 4.86 -3.23 7.90
C SER A 126 5.33 -4.17 6.80
N GLU A 127 6.65 -4.27 6.58
CA GLU A 127 7.26 -5.16 5.59
C GLU A 127 7.01 -6.62 5.92
N LYS A 128 7.12 -7.02 7.19
CA LYS A 128 6.79 -8.39 7.65
C LYS A 128 5.34 -8.78 7.36
N LEU A 129 4.43 -7.81 7.36
CA LEU A 129 3.02 -8.00 7.02
C LEU A 129 2.74 -7.84 5.52
N GLY A 130 3.75 -7.52 4.71
CA GLY A 130 3.63 -7.34 3.26
C GLY A 130 3.07 -5.98 2.84
N PHE A 131 3.16 -4.96 3.68
CA PHE A 131 2.72 -3.59 3.36
C PHE A 131 3.91 -2.67 3.07
N ASP A 132 3.82 -1.92 1.97
CA ASP A 132 4.71 -0.79 1.70
C ASP A 132 4.04 0.52 2.15
N ILE A 133 4.45 1.06 3.30
CA ILE A 133 3.87 2.28 3.88
C ILE A 133 4.13 3.55 3.05
N LEU A 134 4.99 3.49 2.03
CA LEU A 134 5.26 4.60 1.12
C LEU A 134 4.25 4.67 -0.03
N THR A 135 3.53 3.59 -0.29
CA THR A 135 2.39 3.54 -1.25
C THR A 135 1.08 3.92 -0.58
N LEU A 136 0.07 4.36 -1.36
CA LEU A 136 -1.26 4.67 -0.81
C LEU A 136 -1.93 3.43 -0.21
N GLU A 137 -1.84 2.31 -0.93
CA GLU A 137 -2.44 1.03 -0.57
C GLU A 137 -1.81 0.44 0.70
N GLY A 138 -0.48 0.40 0.77
CA GLY A 138 0.23 -0.12 1.94
C GLY A 138 0.12 0.82 3.15
N ASN A 139 0.13 2.13 2.96
CA ASN A 139 -0.07 3.10 4.05
C ASN A 139 -1.45 2.94 4.71
N THR A 140 -2.51 2.85 3.92
CA THR A 140 -3.88 2.63 4.46
C THR A 140 -4.07 1.23 5.05
N SER A 141 -3.49 0.20 4.44
CA SER A 141 -3.60 -1.18 4.95
C SER A 141 -2.84 -1.39 6.26
N TYR A 142 -1.63 -0.84 6.37
CA TYR A 142 -0.91 -0.89 7.63
C TYR A 142 -1.60 -0.05 8.71
N ALA A 143 -2.14 1.13 8.36
CA ALA A 143 -2.93 1.93 9.30
C ALA A 143 -4.16 1.19 9.83
N ARG A 144 -4.84 0.39 8.98
CA ARG A 144 -5.92 -0.50 9.43
C ARG A 144 -5.39 -1.51 10.46
N SER A 145 -4.26 -2.16 10.20
CA SER A 145 -3.65 -3.11 11.16
C SER A 145 -3.31 -2.46 12.50
N LEU A 146 -2.80 -1.22 12.48
CA LEU A 146 -2.53 -0.43 13.69
C LEU A 146 -3.83 -0.10 14.45
N PHE A 147 -4.88 0.28 13.73
CA PHE A 147 -6.19 0.57 14.32
C PHE A 147 -6.83 -0.67 14.95
N GLU A 148 -6.75 -1.82 14.29
CA GLU A 148 -7.27 -3.09 14.83
C GLU A 148 -6.56 -3.46 16.15
N LYS A 149 -5.26 -3.20 16.23
CA LYS A 149 -4.44 -3.53 17.41
C LYS A 149 -4.55 -2.50 18.54
N TYR A 150 -4.59 -1.21 18.21
CA TYR A 150 -4.42 -0.12 19.19
C TYR A 150 -5.58 0.89 19.22
N GLY A 151 -6.57 0.74 18.35
CA GLY A 151 -7.59 1.75 18.11
C GLY A 151 -6.99 3.05 17.59
N VAL A 152 -7.54 4.18 18.03
CA VAL A 152 -7.09 5.52 17.58
C VAL A 152 -5.81 6.02 18.27
N LYS A 153 -5.23 5.26 19.21
CA LYS A 153 -4.09 5.71 20.04
C LYS A 153 -2.84 6.15 19.23
N PRO A 154 -2.45 5.49 18.12
CA PRO A 154 -1.27 5.89 17.35
C PRO A 154 -1.34 7.34 16.85
N TRP A 155 -2.55 7.86 16.59
CA TRP A 155 -2.80 9.21 16.09
C TRP A 155 -3.21 10.21 17.18
N SER A 156 -2.81 9.95 18.44
CA SER A 156 -3.16 10.82 19.58
C SER A 156 -2.63 12.25 19.46
N SER A 157 -1.51 12.44 18.75
CA SER A 157 -0.89 13.75 18.48
C SER A 157 -1.84 14.69 17.72
N SER A 158 -2.64 14.17 16.79
CA SER A 158 -3.63 14.91 16.01
C SER A 158 -5.04 14.89 16.62
N SER A 159 -5.22 14.29 17.80
CA SER A 159 -6.53 14.07 18.41
C SER A 159 -7.38 15.31 18.57
N ARG A 160 -6.77 16.49 18.81
CA ARG A 160 -7.49 17.77 18.88
C ARG A 160 -8.29 18.10 17.62
N CYS A 161 -7.90 17.54 16.47
CA CYS A 161 -8.58 17.69 15.20
C CYS A 161 -9.76 16.71 15.06
N TRP A 162 -9.54 15.40 15.25
CA TRP A 162 -10.57 14.38 14.98
C TRP A 162 -11.47 14.03 16.18
N ASN A 163 -11.09 14.35 17.42
CA ASN A 163 -11.83 13.91 18.61
C ASN A 163 -13.17 14.64 18.88
N LYS A 164 -13.48 15.66 18.07
CA LYS A 164 -14.77 16.39 18.12
C LYS A 164 -15.74 15.95 17.02
N THR A 165 -15.34 15.00 16.18
CA THR A 165 -16.16 14.54 15.06
C THR A 165 -17.30 13.62 15.53
N SER A 166 -18.37 13.57 14.75
CA SER A 166 -19.45 12.59 14.94
C SER A 166 -18.93 11.16 14.79
N ALA A 167 -18.01 10.92 13.85
CA ALA A 167 -17.36 9.63 13.64
C ALA A 167 -16.64 9.12 14.89
N TYR A 168 -15.85 9.97 15.56
CA TYR A 168 -15.23 9.60 16.82
C TYR A 168 -16.24 9.37 17.96
N SER A 169 -17.31 10.17 18.00
CA SER A 169 -18.38 9.98 18.98
C SER A 169 -19.09 8.63 18.80
N GLN A 170 -19.31 8.20 17.56
CA GLN A 170 -19.86 6.89 17.23
C GLN A 170 -18.90 5.76 17.62
N TYR A 171 -17.62 5.86 17.24
CA TYR A 171 -16.58 4.91 17.63
C TYR A 171 -16.54 4.68 19.15
N LYS A 172 -16.62 5.76 19.95
CA LYS A 172 -16.67 5.64 21.41
C LYS A 172 -17.91 4.92 21.92
N LYS A 173 -19.08 5.14 21.31
CA LYS A 173 -20.31 4.42 21.67
C LYS A 173 -20.17 2.94 21.37
N GLU A 174 -19.62 2.58 20.22
CA GLU A 174 -19.37 1.19 19.83
C GLU A 174 -18.40 0.48 20.76
N LEU A 175 -17.33 1.17 21.20
CA LEU A 175 -16.42 0.65 22.22
C LEU A 175 -17.10 0.42 23.57
N ALA A 176 -17.99 1.31 24.00
CA ALA A 176 -18.69 1.19 25.28
C ALA A 176 -19.73 0.05 25.32
N MET A 177 -20.07 -0.52 24.16
CA MET A 177 -21.01 -1.64 24.05
C MET A 177 -20.32 -3.01 23.97
N LYS A 178 -18.98 -3.04 23.89
CA LYS A 178 -18.16 -4.27 23.88
C LYS A 178 -17.67 -4.57 25.29
#